data_AF-A0A6J2XTB4-F1
#
_entry.id   AF-A0A6J2XTB4-F1
#
_cell.length_a   1.000
_cell.length_b   1.000
_cell.length_c   1.000
_cell.angle_alpha   90.00
_cell.angle_beta   90.00
_cell.angle_gamma   90.00
#
_symmetry.space_group_name_H-M   'P 1'
#
loop_
_entity.id
_entity.type
_entity.pdbx_description
1 polymer ?
#
loop_
_entity_poly.entity_id
_entity_poly.type
_entity_poly.pdbx_seq_one_letter_code
_entity_poly.pdbx_strand_id
1 'polypeptide(L)'
;MERTFQKNPLKKRTVPVADSDRINQLAEPKHRVNLDEEFSRELIEKKPHIKYKASKRIQSLAKPKHVVPKKIDRDPTSDLSKSITKVSPSALTYQASRRIMELARPK
;
A
#
# COMPACT_ATOMS: atom_id res chain seq x y z
N MET A 1 -21.65 62.45 -24.96
CA MET A 1 -22.20 61.82 -26.17
C MET A 1 -22.39 60.34 -25.90
N GLU A 2 -23.61 59.91 -25.55
CA GLU A 2 -23.88 58.50 -25.28
C GLU A 2 -24.20 57.76 -26.57
N ARG A 3 -23.48 56.67 -26.86
CA ARG A 3 -23.72 55.80 -28.02
C ARG A 3 -24.70 54.71 -27.62
N THR A 4 -25.90 54.74 -28.19
CA THR A 4 -26.88 53.67 -28.02
C THR A 4 -26.49 52.44 -28.86
N PHE A 5 -26.14 51.34 -28.20
CA PHE A 5 -25.96 50.05 -28.85
C PHE A 5 -27.32 49.44 -29.18
N GLN A 6 -27.64 49.32 -30.48
CA GLN A 6 -28.82 48.57 -30.92
C GLN A 6 -28.58 47.07 -30.69
N LYS A 7 -29.36 46.47 -29.78
CA LYS A 7 -29.31 45.04 -29.49
C LYS A 7 -30.06 44.28 -30.59
N ASN A 8 -29.34 43.75 -31.56
CA ASN A 8 -29.91 42.82 -32.52
C ASN A 8 -30.29 41.51 -31.80
N PRO A 9 -31.52 40.98 -31.94
CA PRO A 9 -31.92 39.76 -31.26
C PRO A 9 -31.16 38.56 -31.83
N LEU A 10 -30.52 37.80 -30.94
CA LEU A 10 -29.81 36.57 -31.28
C LEU A 10 -30.80 35.57 -31.89
N LYS A 11 -30.55 35.13 -33.13
CA LYS A 11 -31.31 34.04 -33.75
C LYS A 11 -31.16 32.79 -32.87
N LYS A 12 -32.28 32.32 -32.32
CA LYS A 12 -32.32 31.09 -31.52
C LYS A 12 -31.95 29.92 -32.44
N ARG A 13 -30.83 29.26 -32.17
CA ARG A 13 -30.50 27.99 -32.82
C ARG A 13 -31.52 26.97 -32.33
N THR A 14 -32.41 26.54 -33.21
CA THR A 14 -33.23 25.33 -32.99
C THR A 14 -32.29 24.15 -33.10
N VAL A 15 -31.85 23.64 -31.96
CA VAL A 15 -31.17 22.35 -31.91
C VAL A 15 -32.23 21.31 -32.27
N PRO A 16 -32.00 20.42 -33.26
CA PRO A 16 -32.92 19.32 -33.47
C PRO A 16 -33.02 18.55 -32.16
N VAL A 17 -34.24 18.31 -31.70
CA VAL A 17 -34.54 17.48 -30.53
C VAL A 17 -34.02 16.10 -30.90
N ALA A 18 -32.77 15.83 -30.52
CA ALA A 18 -32.14 14.55 -30.75
C ALA A 18 -33.00 13.50 -30.08
N ASP A 19 -33.34 12.46 -30.84
CA ASP A 19 -34.24 11.36 -30.52
C ASP A 19 -34.25 11.09 -29.00
N SER A 20 -35.38 11.41 -28.37
CA SER A 20 -35.58 11.26 -26.92
C SER A 20 -35.17 9.87 -26.45
N ASP A 21 -35.41 8.88 -27.30
CA ASP A 21 -35.17 7.48 -27.03
C ASP A 21 -33.68 7.18 -26.97
N ARG A 22 -32.87 7.82 -27.82
CA ARG A 22 -31.41 7.67 -27.79
C ARG A 22 -30.82 8.33 -26.54
N ILE A 23 -31.34 9.48 -26.14
CA ILE A 23 -30.92 10.16 -24.91
C ILE A 23 -31.27 9.29 -23.70
N ASN A 24 -32.47 8.71 -23.67
CA ASN A 24 -32.90 7.80 -22.61
C ASN A 24 -32.02 6.54 -22.54
N GLN A 25 -31.70 5.92 -23.68
CA GLN A 25 -30.79 4.77 -23.74
C GLN A 25 -29.37 5.10 -23.25
N LEU A 26 -28.87 6.30 -23.52
CA LEU A 26 -27.56 6.74 -23.03
C LEU A 26 -27.58 7.10 -21.54
N ALA A 27 -28.74 7.45 -21.00
CA ALA A 27 -28.94 7.77 -19.59
C ALA A 27 -29.11 6.52 -18.71
N GLU A 28 -29.37 5.36 -19.31
CA GLU A 28 -29.48 4.11 -18.57
C GLU A 28 -28.14 3.71 -17.92
N PRO A 29 -28.13 3.31 -16.64
CA PRO A 29 -26.92 2.89 -15.96
C PRO A 29 -26.35 1.64 -16.64
N LYS A 30 -25.08 1.70 -17.05
CA LYS A 30 -24.38 0.55 -17.63
C LYS A 30 -24.22 -0.55 -16.59
N HIS A 31 -25.01 -1.61 -16.72
CA HIS A 31 -24.81 -2.84 -15.97
C HIS A 31 -23.53 -3.53 -16.47
N ARG A 32 -22.50 -3.52 -15.63
CA ARG A 32 -21.33 -4.39 -15.84
C ARG A 32 -21.78 -5.80 -15.50
N VAL A 33 -21.97 -6.63 -16.50
CA VAL A 33 -22.17 -8.07 -16.30
C VAL A 33 -20.86 -8.60 -15.72
N ASN A 34 -20.89 -9.07 -14.47
CA ASN A 34 -19.79 -9.84 -13.90
C ASN A 34 -19.78 -11.19 -14.62
N LEU A 35 -19.05 -11.30 -15.74
CA LEU A 35 -18.86 -12.56 -16.46
C LEU A 35 -18.33 -13.69 -15.56
N ASP A 36 -17.76 -13.34 -14.41
CA ASP A 36 -17.25 -14.27 -13.41
C ASP A 36 -18.36 -14.98 -12.62
N GLU A 37 -19.58 -14.42 -12.51
CA GLU A 37 -20.63 -14.99 -11.65
C GLU A 37 -21.39 -16.16 -12.30
N GLU A 38 -21.53 -16.18 -13.63
CA GLU A 38 -22.19 -17.28 -14.33
C GLU A 38 -21.23 -18.47 -14.52
N PHE A 39 -19.95 -18.20 -14.83
CA PHE A 39 -18.92 -19.23 -14.93
C PHE A 39 -18.69 -19.95 -13.58
N SER A 40 -18.94 -19.25 -12.47
CA SER A 40 -18.81 -19.80 -11.12
C SER A 40 -19.90 -20.81 -10.76
N ARG A 41 -21.07 -20.77 -11.40
CA ARG A 41 -22.22 -21.61 -11.01
C ARG A 41 -22.22 -22.98 -11.69
N GLU A 42 -21.76 -23.07 -12.94
CA GLU A 42 -21.64 -24.36 -13.66
C GLU A 42 -20.46 -25.22 -13.20
N LEU A 43 -19.41 -24.61 -12.62
CA LEU A 43 -18.22 -25.34 -12.14
C LEU A 43 -18.38 -25.97 -10.74
N ILE A 44 -19.53 -25.79 -10.08
CA ILE A 44 -19.89 -26.44 -8.82
C ILE A 44 -20.60 -27.79 -9.09
N GLU A 45 -20.34 -28.42 -10.23
CA GLU A 45 -20.50 -29.87 -10.30
C GLU A 45 -19.47 -30.52 -9.38
N LYS A 46 -20.00 -31.14 -8.33
CA LYS A 46 -19.32 -31.76 -7.19
C LYS A 46 -18.22 -32.72 -7.65
N LYS A 47 -17.02 -32.20 -7.93
CA LYS A 47 -15.82 -33.03 -7.95
C LYS A 47 -15.68 -33.62 -6.54
N PRO A 48 -15.63 -34.96 -6.37
CA PRO A 48 -15.39 -35.54 -5.06
C PRO A 48 -14.11 -34.91 -4.54
N HIS A 49 -14.19 -34.30 -3.36
CA HIS A 49 -13.10 -33.56 -2.70
C HIS A 49 -11.77 -34.23 -3.02
N ILE A 50 -11.05 -33.66 -3.99
CA ILE A 50 -9.75 -34.20 -4.38
C ILE A 50 -8.97 -34.18 -3.08
N LYS A 51 -8.53 -35.35 -2.61
CA LYS A 51 -7.70 -35.47 -1.41
C LYS A 51 -6.39 -34.76 -1.74
N TYR A 52 -6.38 -33.45 -1.58
CA TYR A 52 -5.32 -32.59 -2.04
C TYR A 52 -4.12 -32.87 -1.17
N LYS A 53 -3.13 -33.57 -1.73
CA LYS A 53 -1.84 -33.75 -1.08
C LYS A 53 -0.99 -32.53 -1.42
N ALA A 54 -0.64 -31.76 -0.39
CA ALA A 54 0.30 -30.66 -0.53
C ALA A 54 1.60 -31.17 -1.18
N SER A 55 2.13 -30.40 -2.14
CA SER A 55 3.39 -30.74 -2.80
C SER A 55 4.54 -30.81 -1.79
N LYS A 56 5.61 -31.56 -2.12
CA LYS A 56 6.81 -31.67 -1.29
C LYS A 56 7.37 -30.28 -0.91
N ARG A 57 7.29 -29.31 -1.82
CA ARG A 57 7.71 -27.92 -1.58
C ARG A 57 6.87 -27.25 -0.50
N ILE A 58 5.53 -27.36 -0.58
CA ILE A 58 4.63 -26.78 0.43
C ILE A 58 4.91 -27.41 1.80
N GLN A 59 5.08 -28.73 1.87
CA GLN A 59 5.43 -29.43 3.10
C GLN A 59 6.79 -28.96 3.68
N SER A 60 7.78 -28.69 2.82
CA SER A 60 9.09 -28.17 3.24
C SER A 60 9.01 -26.73 3.76
N LEU A 61 8.18 -25.88 3.15
CA LEU A 61 8.02 -24.49 3.56
C LEU A 61 7.19 -24.35 4.85
N ALA A 62 6.27 -25.29 5.09
CA ALA A 62 5.47 -25.32 6.31
C ALA A 62 6.28 -25.71 7.56
N LYS A 63 7.47 -26.32 7.41
CA LYS A 63 8.33 -26.65 8.55
C LYS A 63 8.89 -25.36 9.16
N PRO A 64 8.80 -25.16 10.48
CA PRO A 64 9.39 -24.00 11.13
C PRO A 64 10.91 -24.01 10.90
N LYS A 65 11.45 -22.86 10.53
CA LYS A 65 12.90 -22.68 10.46
C LYS A 65 13.43 -22.63 11.88
N HIS A 66 14.15 -23.67 12.30
CA HIS A 66 14.94 -23.61 13.52
C HIS A 66 16.13 -22.67 13.27
N VAL A 67 15.94 -21.39 13.60
CA VAL A 67 17.05 -20.46 13.73
C VAL A 67 17.79 -20.89 14.98
N VAL A 68 18.86 -21.68 14.81
CA VAL A 68 19.80 -21.90 15.91
C VAL A 68 20.33 -20.51 16.26
N PRO A 69 20.09 -19.99 17.47
CA PRO A 69 20.77 -18.76 17.87
C PRO A 69 22.25 -19.07 17.73
N LYS A 70 22.92 -18.37 16.80
CA LYS A 70 24.36 -18.42 16.66
C LYS A 70 24.88 -18.22 18.07
N LYS A 71 25.50 -19.24 18.66
CA LYS A 71 26.16 -19.09 19.95
C LYS A 71 27.12 -17.93 19.73
N ILE A 72 26.83 -16.79 20.36
CA ILE A 72 27.81 -15.74 20.45
C ILE A 72 28.89 -16.40 21.27
N ASP A 73 29.95 -16.85 20.60
CA ASP A 73 31.12 -17.37 21.26
C ASP A 73 31.55 -16.24 22.21
N ARG A 74 31.28 -16.44 23.50
CA ARG A 74 31.74 -15.59 24.59
C ARG A 74 33.23 -15.85 24.78
N ASP A 75 33.99 -15.85 23.70
CA ASP A 75 35.42 -15.88 23.77
C ASP A 75 35.85 -14.50 24.29
N PRO A 76 36.40 -14.43 25.52
CA PRO A 76 36.90 -13.17 26.07
C PRO A 76 38.09 -12.62 25.26
N THR A 77 38.61 -13.40 24.32
CA THR A 77 39.73 -13.09 23.44
C THR A 77 39.32 -12.55 22.08
N SER A 78 38.03 -12.67 21.69
CA SER A 78 37.50 -12.12 20.44
C SER A 78 37.68 -10.61 20.37
N ASP A 79 38.32 -10.10 19.33
CA ASP A 79 38.55 -8.67 19.17
C ASP A 79 37.25 -7.86 19.07
N LEU A 80 36.15 -8.51 18.67
CA LEU A 80 34.81 -7.93 18.67
C LEU A 80 34.23 -7.78 20.10
N SER A 81 34.52 -8.71 21.01
CA SER A 81 34.04 -8.62 22.41
C SER A 81 34.83 -7.59 23.22
N LYS A 82 36.12 -7.39 22.89
CA LYS A 82 36.96 -6.34 23.46
C LYS A 82 36.56 -4.94 23.03
N SER A 83 36.06 -4.74 21.80
CA SER A 83 35.73 -3.39 21.31
C SER A 83 34.40 -2.86 21.86
N ILE A 84 33.40 -3.72 22.04
CA ILE A 84 32.06 -3.31 22.50
C ILE A 84 32.09 -2.77 23.93
N THR A 85 33.01 -3.25 24.77
CA THR A 85 33.12 -2.87 26.19
C THR A 85 34.17 -1.79 26.46
N LYS A 86 35.01 -1.46 25.48
CA LYS A 86 36.13 -0.53 25.67
C LYS A 86 35.73 0.88 25.27
N VAL A 87 35.33 1.66 26.27
CA VAL A 87 35.09 3.11 26.13
C VAL A 87 36.43 3.84 26.00
N SER A 88 36.51 4.85 25.13
CA SER A 88 37.73 5.65 24.99
C SER A 88 37.94 6.53 26.24
N PRO A 89 39.19 6.76 26.69
CA PRO A 89 39.44 7.60 27.86
C PRO A 89 38.87 9.03 27.73
N SER A 90 38.89 9.58 26.51
CA SER A 90 38.33 10.90 26.19
C SER A 90 36.80 10.95 26.39
N ALA A 91 36.10 9.85 26.12
CA ALA A 91 34.65 9.79 26.34
C ALA A 91 34.28 9.82 27.85
N LEU A 92 35.17 9.36 28.73
CA LEU A 92 34.95 9.39 30.18
C LEU A 92 35.09 10.79 30.78
N THR A 93 35.86 11.67 30.14
CA THR A 93 36.12 13.05 30.59
C THR A 93 35.36 14.09 29.77
N TYR A 94 34.58 13.67 28.78
CA TYR A 94 33.86 14.57 27.90
C TYR A 94 32.77 15.35 28.65
N GLN A 95 32.78 16.67 28.51
CA GLN A 95 31.71 17.54 28.99
C GLN A 95 30.75 17.89 27.85
N ALA A 96 29.45 17.76 28.11
CA ALA A 96 28.41 18.11 27.17
C ALA A 96 28.42 19.62 26.83
N SER A 97 28.10 19.96 25.59
CA SER A 97 28.03 21.37 25.17
C SER A 97 26.91 22.12 25.89
N ARG A 98 27.08 23.44 26.02
CA ARG A 98 26.09 24.33 26.65
C ARG A 98 24.68 24.14 26.07
N ARG A 99 24.56 24.00 24.74
CA ARG A 99 23.29 23.80 24.06
C ARG A 99 22.61 22.48 24.45
N ILE A 100 23.38 21.39 24.61
CA ILE A 100 22.84 20.10 25.07
C ILE A 100 22.32 20.22 26.50
N MET A 101 23.08 20.91 27.37
CA MET A 101 22.64 21.15 28.75
C MET A 101 21.36 22.00 28.82
N GLU A 102 21.22 23.01 27.97
CA GLU A 102 20.01 23.85 27.89
C GLU A 102 18.79 23.06 27.42
N LEU A 103 18.94 22.17 26.43
CA LEU A 103 17.86 21.31 25.93
C LEU A 103 17.44 20.21 26.91
N ALA A 104 18.35 19.75 27.76
CA ALA A 104 18.07 18.71 28.75
C ALA A 104 17.27 19.23 29.95
N ARG A 105 17.12 20.55 30.11
CA ARG A 105 16.31 21.13 31.19
C ARG A 105 14.82 20.88 30.91
N PRO A 106 14.02 20.51 31.93
CA PRO A 106 12.57 20.42 31.79
C PRO A 106 12.00 21.80 31.42
N LYS A 107 10.88 21.78 30.70
CA LYS A 107 10.14 23.00 30.30
C LYS A 107 9.32 23.55 31.46
#